data_AF-A0A0C9UPS2-F1
#
_entry.id   AF-A0A0C9UPS2-F1
#
_cell.length_a   1.000
_cell.length_b   1.000
_cell.length_c   1.000
_cell.angle_alpha   90.00
_cell.angle_beta   90.00
_cell.angle_gamma   90.00
#
_symmetry.space_group_name_H-M   'P 1'
#
loop_
_entity.id
_entity.type
_entity.pdbx_description
1 polymer ?
#
loop_
_entity_poly.entity_id
_entity_poly.type
_entity_poly.pdbx_seq_one_letter_code
_entity_poly.pdbx_strand_id
1 'polypeptide(L)'
;MPFNKGLPQPILDALHKIEPGAEFTQNGNQVHSKTSNRSYFVKLGTVHETEQYIGEAESLRAMYAACPGICPKLFQCSVDEKTRNSIFVSEYKKIGALGKTEAAELGRMLADMHLNGKSSSGKFGFEIPTFCGATRMNNGWFDTWEEAYDQKIAELLETLESRRGYQELCELGNKLRETCVP
;
A
#
# COMPACT_ATOMS: atom_id res chain seq x y z
N MET A 1 -22.05 -11.45 20.04
CA MET A 1 -21.92 -12.69 19.24
C MET A 1 -20.94 -12.40 18.12
N PRO A 2 -19.85 -13.17 17.94
CA PRO A 2 -18.99 -12.95 16.78
C PRO A 2 -19.72 -13.53 15.55
N PHE A 3 -19.96 -12.68 14.56
CA PHE A 3 -20.46 -13.11 13.26
C PHE A 3 -19.39 -13.99 12.61
N ASN A 4 -19.57 -15.31 12.71
CA ASN A 4 -18.79 -16.28 11.95
C ASN A 4 -19.35 -16.30 10.51
N LYS A 5 -19.20 -15.20 9.78
CA LYS A 5 -19.41 -15.24 8.32
C LYS A 5 -18.24 -16.04 7.77
N GLY A 6 -18.56 -17.14 7.09
CA GLY A 6 -17.55 -17.90 6.35
C GLY A 6 -16.78 -16.98 5.40
N LEU A 7 -15.57 -17.42 5.05
CA LEU A 7 -14.67 -16.69 4.18
C LEU A 7 -15.40 -16.27 2.89
N PRO A 8 -15.36 -14.97 2.49
CA PRO A 8 -16.00 -14.54 1.25
C PRO A 8 -15.49 -15.35 0.06
N GLN A 9 -16.39 -15.82 -0.81
CA GLN A 9 -16.04 -16.68 -1.94
C GLN A 9 -14.89 -16.12 -2.80
N PRO A 10 -14.83 -14.82 -3.13
CA PRO A 10 -13.72 -14.31 -3.93
C PRO A 10 -12.35 -14.41 -3.24
N ILE A 11 -12.31 -14.34 -1.90
CA ILE A 11 -11.10 -14.55 -1.11
C ILE A 11 -10.73 -16.02 -1.07
N LEU A 12 -11.72 -16.91 -0.92
CA LEU A 12 -11.50 -18.35 -0.96
C LEU A 12 -10.94 -18.79 -2.32
N ASP A 13 -11.51 -18.29 -3.42
CA ASP A 13 -11.05 -18.57 -4.78
C ASP A 13 -9.60 -18.07 -4.99
N ALA A 14 -9.28 -16.89 -4.48
CA ALA A 14 -7.91 -16.36 -4.52
C ALA A 14 -6.93 -17.25 -3.73
N LEU A 15 -7.31 -17.69 -2.54
CA LEU A 15 -6.47 -18.58 -1.73
C LEU A 15 -6.32 -19.97 -2.34
N HIS A 16 -7.33 -20.52 -3.02
CA HIS A 16 -7.21 -21.79 -3.74
C HIS A 16 -6.33 -21.70 -4.98
N LYS A 17 -6.12 -20.51 -5.56
CA LYS A 17 -5.08 -20.32 -6.60
C LYS A 17 -3.67 -20.41 -6.01
N ILE A 18 -3.50 -20.05 -4.74
CA ILE A 18 -2.21 -20.09 -4.02
C ILE A 18 -1.97 -21.50 -3.44
N GLU A 19 -2.98 -22.10 -2.82
CA GLU A 19 -2.96 -23.44 -2.24
C GLU A 19 -4.22 -24.24 -2.68
N PRO A 20 -4.14 -24.93 -3.84
CA PRO A 20 -5.26 -25.73 -4.34
C PRO A 20 -5.71 -26.81 -3.35
N GLY A 21 -7.02 -26.86 -3.07
CA GLY A 21 -7.61 -27.88 -2.20
C GLY A 21 -7.34 -27.69 -0.69
N ALA A 22 -6.72 -26.58 -0.29
CA ALA A 22 -6.48 -26.31 1.13
C ALA A 22 -7.76 -25.93 1.88
N GLU A 23 -7.79 -26.30 3.16
CA GLU A 23 -8.83 -25.85 4.09
C GLU A 23 -8.36 -24.62 4.85
N PHE A 24 -9.27 -23.64 4.97
CA PHE A 24 -8.98 -22.37 5.63
C PHE A 24 -9.91 -22.07 6.79
N THR A 25 -9.39 -21.41 7.82
CA THR A 25 -10.18 -20.77 8.88
C THR A 25 -9.89 -19.28 8.92
N GLN A 26 -10.91 -18.46 9.16
CA GLN A 26 -10.78 -17.00 9.18
C GLN A 26 -10.98 -16.43 10.59
N ASN A 27 -10.16 -15.46 10.95
CA ASN A 27 -10.35 -14.59 12.11
C ASN A 27 -10.05 -13.14 11.71
N GLY A 28 -11.10 -12.34 11.48
CA GLY A 28 -10.96 -11.00 10.92
C GLY A 28 -10.25 -11.05 9.56
N ASN A 29 -9.15 -10.31 9.42
CA ASN A 29 -8.33 -10.30 8.20
C ASN A 29 -7.24 -11.38 8.17
N GLN A 30 -7.14 -12.23 9.20
CA GLN A 30 -6.24 -13.38 9.19
C GLN A 30 -6.97 -14.61 8.65
N VAL A 31 -6.35 -15.29 7.68
CA VAL A 31 -6.82 -16.59 7.18
C VAL A 31 -5.73 -17.64 7.37
N HIS A 32 -6.03 -18.71 8.08
CA HIS A 32 -5.09 -19.78 8.39
C HIS A 32 -5.35 -21.01 7.50
N SER A 33 -4.33 -21.46 6.76
CA SER A 33 -4.33 -22.73 6.02
C SER A 33 -4.06 -23.88 6.99
N LYS A 34 -5.01 -24.79 7.15
CA LYS A 34 -4.81 -26.04 7.90
C LYS A 34 -3.86 -27.00 7.20
N THR A 35 -3.72 -26.87 5.88
CA THR A 35 -2.92 -27.77 5.05
C THR A 35 -1.43 -27.44 5.17
N SER A 36 -1.06 -26.17 5.00
CA SER A 36 0.35 -25.76 5.08
C SER A 36 0.75 -25.17 6.44
N ASN A 37 -0.20 -25.03 7.37
CA ASN A 37 -0.03 -24.31 8.64
C ASN A 37 0.46 -22.85 8.47
N ARG A 38 0.14 -22.21 7.33
CA ARG A 38 0.51 -20.81 7.03
C ARG A 38 -0.65 -19.88 7.31
N SER A 39 -0.35 -18.61 7.58
CA SER A 39 -1.36 -17.56 7.73
C SER A 39 -1.23 -16.52 6.62
N TYR A 40 -2.36 -16.07 6.12
CA TYR A 40 -2.52 -15.02 5.13
C TYR A 40 -3.23 -13.83 5.77
N PHE A 41 -2.83 -12.64 5.33
CA PHE A 41 -3.59 -11.44 5.58
C PHE A 41 -4.44 -11.14 4.34
N VAL A 42 -5.74 -10.94 4.53
CA VAL A 42 -6.69 -10.73 3.43
C VAL A 42 -7.42 -9.41 3.60
N LYS A 43 -7.66 -8.72 2.49
CA LYS A 43 -8.60 -7.59 2.43
C LYS A 43 -9.59 -7.82 1.28
N LEU A 44 -10.82 -7.37 1.51
CA LEU A 44 -11.85 -7.29 0.49
C LEU A 44 -12.35 -5.85 0.45
N GLY A 45 -11.96 -5.12 -0.59
CA GLY A 45 -12.33 -3.74 -0.82
C GLY A 45 -13.55 -3.63 -1.72
N THR A 46 -14.18 -2.46 -1.71
CA THR A 46 -15.27 -2.10 -2.61
C THR A 46 -14.75 -1.69 -3.99
N VAL A 47 -15.68 -1.52 -4.93
CA VAL A 47 -15.38 -1.01 -6.27
C VAL A 47 -14.67 0.36 -6.26
N HIS A 48 -14.95 1.19 -5.25
CA HIS A 48 -14.40 2.56 -5.13
C HIS A 48 -12.96 2.59 -4.60
N GLU A 49 -12.48 1.50 -4.00
CA GLU A 49 -11.14 1.40 -3.41
C GLU A 49 -10.13 0.74 -4.35
N THR A 50 -10.54 0.41 -5.57
CA THR A 50 -9.74 -0.40 -6.50
C THR A 50 -8.37 0.20 -6.78
N GLU A 51 -8.29 1.51 -7.02
CA GLU A 51 -7.01 2.17 -7.27
C GLU A 51 -6.09 2.15 -6.05
N GLN A 52 -6.66 2.28 -4.84
CA GLN A 52 -5.89 2.19 -3.60
C GLN A 52 -5.29 0.81 -3.38
N TYR A 53 -6.04 -0.25 -3.71
CA TYR A 53 -5.55 -1.63 -3.61
C TYR A 53 -4.43 -1.90 -4.62
N ILE A 54 -4.57 -1.40 -5.85
CA ILE A 54 -3.54 -1.53 -6.89
C ILE A 54 -2.27 -0.75 -6.48
N GLY A 55 -2.42 0.49 -6.01
CA GLY A 55 -1.33 1.32 -5.49
C GLY A 55 -0.57 0.64 -4.35
N GLU A 56 -1.29 0.13 -3.34
CA GLU A 56 -0.69 -0.62 -2.23
C GLU A 56 0.01 -1.90 -2.72
N ALA A 57 -0.58 -2.62 -3.66
CA ALA A 57 -0.01 -3.84 -4.22
C ALA A 57 1.32 -3.58 -4.93
N GLU A 58 1.38 -2.60 -5.83
CA GLU A 58 2.65 -2.26 -6.51
C GLU A 58 3.69 -1.70 -5.52
N SER A 59 3.25 -0.96 -4.50
CA SER A 59 4.15 -0.45 -3.45
C SER A 59 4.79 -1.61 -2.67
N LEU A 60 4.00 -2.62 -2.26
CA LEU A 60 4.53 -3.82 -1.61
C LEU A 60 5.46 -4.61 -2.51
N ARG A 61 5.15 -4.75 -3.81
CA ARG A 61 6.04 -5.43 -4.76
C ARG A 61 7.39 -4.71 -4.88
N ALA A 62 7.37 -3.39 -5.02
CA ALA A 62 8.59 -2.57 -5.12
C ALA A 62 9.43 -2.66 -3.84
N MET A 63 8.83 -2.47 -2.66
CA MET A 63 9.54 -2.58 -1.39
C MET A 63 10.11 -3.98 -1.15
N TYR A 64 9.33 -5.03 -1.44
CA TYR A 64 9.79 -6.41 -1.28
C TYR A 64 10.92 -6.76 -2.24
N ALA A 65 10.90 -6.24 -3.47
CA ALA A 65 11.99 -6.42 -4.43
C ALA A 65 13.28 -5.73 -3.97
N ALA A 66 13.18 -4.55 -3.35
CA ALA A 66 14.32 -3.79 -2.84
C ALA A 66 14.91 -4.37 -1.54
N CYS A 67 14.07 -4.89 -0.64
CA CYS A 67 14.50 -5.55 0.60
C CYS A 67 13.48 -6.64 1.01
N PRO A 68 13.68 -7.90 0.61
CA PRO A 68 12.78 -8.98 0.99
C PRO A 68 12.63 -9.11 2.51
N GLY A 69 11.39 -9.11 2.97
CA GLY A 69 11.04 -9.29 4.39
C GLY A 69 10.78 -7.99 5.16
N ILE A 70 11.11 -6.82 4.62
CA ILE A 70 10.82 -5.53 5.27
C ILE A 70 9.32 -5.23 5.34
N CYS A 71 8.59 -5.70 4.34
CA CYS A 71 7.13 -5.63 4.25
C CYS A 71 6.54 -7.04 4.04
N PRO A 72 5.22 -7.23 4.24
CA PRO A 72 4.54 -8.46 3.86
C PRO A 72 4.75 -8.80 2.39
N LYS A 73 5.07 -10.06 2.08
CA LYS A 73 5.05 -10.54 0.70
C LYS A 73 3.62 -10.49 0.15
N LEU A 74 3.40 -9.80 -0.96
CA LEU A 74 2.12 -9.85 -1.68
C LEU A 74 2.02 -11.17 -2.46
N PHE A 75 0.90 -11.87 -2.32
CA PHE A 75 0.59 -13.05 -3.11
C PHE A 75 -0.35 -12.74 -4.26
N GLN A 76 -1.38 -11.92 -4.00
CA GLN A 76 -2.38 -11.57 -5.00
C GLN A 76 -2.98 -10.19 -4.74
N CYS A 77 -3.18 -9.43 -5.80
CA CYS A 77 -4.11 -8.30 -5.85
C CYS A 77 -4.90 -8.41 -7.15
N SER A 78 -6.23 -8.45 -7.07
CA SER A 78 -7.10 -8.65 -8.23
C SER A 78 -8.46 -8.04 -8.02
N VAL A 79 -9.20 -7.79 -9.11
CA VAL A 79 -10.60 -7.37 -9.05
C VAL A 79 -11.48 -8.57 -9.37
N ASP A 80 -12.45 -8.87 -8.50
CA ASP A 80 -13.43 -9.94 -8.73
C ASP A 80 -14.28 -9.63 -9.97
N GLU A 81 -14.49 -10.61 -10.85
CA GLU A 81 -15.20 -10.39 -12.11
C GLU A 81 -16.68 -10.07 -11.89
N LYS A 82 -17.32 -10.69 -10.89
CA LYS A 82 -18.76 -10.58 -10.65
C LYS A 82 -19.13 -9.36 -9.83
N THR A 83 -18.44 -9.16 -8.71
CA THR A 83 -18.73 -8.09 -7.75
C THR A 83 -17.95 -6.82 -8.04
N ARG A 84 -16.88 -6.89 -8.85
CA ARG A 84 -15.93 -5.80 -9.11
C ARG A 84 -15.19 -5.31 -7.85
N ASN A 85 -15.29 -6.07 -6.76
CA ASN A 85 -14.60 -5.79 -5.51
C ASN A 85 -13.12 -6.14 -5.61
N SER A 86 -12.29 -5.39 -4.91
CA SER A 86 -10.85 -5.63 -4.88
C SER A 86 -10.49 -6.67 -3.84
N ILE A 87 -9.67 -7.63 -4.25
CA ILE A 87 -9.16 -8.73 -3.43
C ILE A 87 -7.69 -8.50 -3.22
N PHE A 88 -7.24 -8.63 -1.98
CA PHE A 88 -5.84 -8.50 -1.60
C PHE A 88 -5.46 -9.66 -0.68
N VAL A 89 -4.37 -10.36 -1.02
CA VAL A 89 -3.83 -11.46 -0.22
C VAL A 89 -2.33 -11.27 -0.07
N SER A 90 -1.86 -11.16 1.17
CA SER A 90 -0.45 -11.04 1.50
C SER A 90 -0.05 -11.97 2.65
N GLU A 91 1.25 -12.01 2.93
CA GLU A 91 1.81 -12.66 4.11
C GLU A 91 1.21 -12.07 5.38
N TYR A 92 0.70 -12.95 6.26
CA TYR A 92 0.34 -12.52 7.60
C TYR A 92 1.58 -12.34 8.46
N LYS A 93 1.85 -11.12 8.89
CA LYS A 93 2.88 -10.83 9.90
C LYS A 93 2.25 -10.85 11.30
N LYS A 94 2.76 -11.72 12.18
CA LYS A 94 2.41 -11.69 13.61
C LYS A 94 3.17 -10.54 14.26
N ILE A 95 2.53 -9.38 14.32
CA ILE A 95 3.13 -8.17 14.89
C ILE A 95 3.21 -8.31 16.42
N GLY A 96 4.36 -7.95 16.99
CA GLY A 96 4.63 -7.94 18.42
C GLY A 96 5.31 -6.66 18.85
N ALA A 97 5.74 -6.61 20.11
CA ALA A 97 6.51 -5.46 20.62
C ALA A 97 7.86 -5.34 19.89
N LEU A 98 8.29 -4.10 19.65
CA LEU A 98 9.58 -3.81 19.03
C LEU A 98 10.67 -3.75 20.11
N GLY A 99 11.54 -4.76 20.14
CA GLY A 99 12.72 -4.78 20.99
C GLY A 99 13.89 -4.00 20.38
N LYS A 100 14.98 -3.84 21.16
CA LYS A 100 16.18 -3.12 20.71
C LYS A 100 16.85 -3.80 19.51
N THR A 101 16.95 -5.13 19.53
CA THR A 101 17.55 -5.92 18.45
C THR A 101 16.73 -5.80 17.17
N GLU A 102 15.40 -5.93 17.28
CA GLU A 102 14.48 -5.81 16.15
C GLU A 102 14.46 -4.39 15.58
N ALA A 103 14.56 -3.37 16.42
CA ALA A 103 14.68 -1.98 15.98
C ALA A 103 15.98 -1.72 15.20
N ALA A 104 17.10 -2.27 15.67
CA ALA A 104 18.38 -2.18 14.97
C ALA A 104 18.33 -2.87 13.60
N GLU A 105 17.73 -4.06 13.55
CA GLU A 105 17.53 -4.80 12.31
C GLU A 105 16.60 -4.06 11.34
N LEU A 106 15.49 -3.50 11.83
CA LEU A 106 14.62 -2.66 11.02
C LEU A 106 15.37 -1.46 10.41
N GLY A 107 16.22 -0.79 11.21
CA GLY A 107 17.05 0.31 10.72
C GLY A 107 18.00 -0.12 9.59
N ARG A 108 18.63 -1.30 9.72
CA ARG A 108 19.49 -1.89 8.70
C ARG A 108 18.70 -2.20 7.42
N MET A 109 17.54 -2.85 7.54
CA MET A 109 16.68 -3.19 6.41
C MET A 109 16.14 -1.95 5.68
N LEU A 110 15.78 -0.89 6.42
CA LEU A 110 15.36 0.39 5.83
C LEU A 110 16.47 1.03 5.01
N ALA A 111 17.71 1.03 5.53
CA ALA A 111 18.87 1.53 4.79
C ALA A 111 19.11 0.72 3.51
N ASP A 112 19.06 -0.62 3.59
CA ASP A 112 19.18 -1.50 2.43
C ASP A 112 18.08 -1.21 1.39
N MET A 113 16.83 -1.07 1.84
CA MET A 113 15.70 -0.76 0.97
C MET A 113 15.89 0.58 0.24
N HIS A 114 16.33 1.64 0.93
CA HIS A 114 16.59 2.94 0.31
C HIS A 114 17.75 2.89 -0.69
N LEU A 115 18.80 2.10 -0.42
CA LEU A 115 19.95 1.97 -1.32
C LEU A 115 19.63 1.16 -2.57
N ASN A 116 18.78 0.13 -2.45
CA ASN A 116 18.44 -0.79 -3.54
C ASN A 116 17.20 -0.36 -4.33
N GLY A 117 16.26 0.35 -3.69
CA GLY A 117 14.99 0.77 -4.24
C GLY A 117 15.09 1.98 -5.17
N LYS A 118 15.90 1.87 -6.23
CA LYS A 118 16.11 2.93 -7.22
C LYS A 118 15.19 2.75 -8.42
N SER A 119 14.68 3.86 -8.95
CA SER A 119 14.00 3.85 -10.24
C SER A 119 14.99 3.48 -11.35
N SER A 120 14.52 2.74 -12.34
CA SER A 120 15.35 2.36 -13.50
C SER A 120 15.78 3.57 -14.34
N SER A 121 14.99 4.65 -14.32
CA SER A 121 15.25 5.90 -15.02
C SER A 121 16.10 6.89 -14.22
N GLY A 122 16.35 6.64 -12.93
CA GLY A 122 16.99 7.60 -12.02
C GLY A 122 16.12 8.80 -11.63
N LYS A 123 14.88 8.88 -12.12
CA LYS A 123 13.90 9.92 -11.80
C LYS A 123 13.24 9.69 -10.44
N PHE A 124 12.73 10.75 -9.84
CA PHE A 124 11.98 10.72 -8.59
C PHE A 124 10.50 10.42 -8.83
N GLY A 125 9.87 9.68 -7.92
CA GLY A 125 8.44 9.40 -7.95
C GLY A 125 8.09 7.92 -8.12
N PHE A 126 6.96 7.64 -8.78
CA PHE A 126 6.41 6.28 -8.89
C PHE A 126 5.47 6.18 -10.10
N GLU A 127 5.41 4.99 -10.72
CA GLU A 127 4.68 4.77 -11.98
C GLU A 127 3.17 4.99 -11.86
N ILE A 128 2.59 4.64 -10.71
CA ILE A 128 1.15 4.66 -10.52
C ILE A 128 0.73 5.50 -9.31
N PRO A 129 -0.53 5.96 -9.28
CA PRO A 129 -1.11 6.60 -8.10
C PRO A 129 -1.01 5.70 -6.86
N THR A 130 -0.75 6.32 -5.72
CA THR A 130 -0.74 5.67 -4.40
C THR A 130 -1.56 6.50 -3.42
N PHE A 131 -1.69 6.04 -2.18
CA PHE A 131 -2.58 6.68 -1.20
C PHE A 131 -1.89 6.83 0.15
N CYS A 132 -1.98 8.02 0.72
CA CYS A 132 -1.64 8.29 2.11
C CYS A 132 -2.94 8.38 2.92
N GLY A 133 -3.38 7.24 3.47
CA GLY A 133 -4.72 7.13 4.04
C GLY A 133 -5.79 7.28 2.94
N ALA A 134 -6.70 8.24 3.09
CA ALA A 134 -7.73 8.54 2.10
C ALA A 134 -7.27 9.51 0.99
N THR A 135 -6.06 10.07 1.11
CA THR A 135 -5.54 11.06 0.16
C THR A 135 -4.85 10.35 -0.99
N ARG A 136 -5.41 10.49 -2.20
CA ARG A 136 -4.79 10.05 -3.44
C ARG A 136 -3.55 10.91 -3.72
N MET A 137 -2.44 10.26 -4.06
CA MET A 137 -1.21 10.88 -4.54
C MET A 137 -1.03 10.44 -5.99
N ASN A 138 -1.03 11.38 -6.94
CA ASN A 138 -1.05 11.04 -8.36
C ASN A 138 0.24 10.33 -8.78
N ASN A 139 1.36 10.70 -8.15
CA ASN A 139 2.71 10.27 -8.54
C ASN A 139 2.98 10.59 -10.02
N GLY A 140 4.04 10.00 -10.57
CA GLY A 140 4.68 10.41 -11.81
C GLY A 140 6.19 10.29 -11.69
N TRP A 141 6.90 10.65 -12.75
CA TRP A 141 8.36 10.66 -12.78
C TRP A 141 8.87 12.08 -13.01
N PHE A 142 9.73 12.55 -12.10
CA PHE A 142 10.28 13.89 -12.07
C PHE A 142 11.80 13.84 -12.19
N ASP A 143 12.40 14.79 -12.90
CA ASP A 143 13.85 14.80 -13.12
C ASP A 143 14.61 15.24 -11.87
N THR A 144 13.96 16.06 -11.03
CA THR A 144 14.54 16.58 -9.78
C THR A 144 13.70 16.20 -8.57
N TRP A 145 14.33 16.23 -7.39
CA TRP A 145 13.62 15.96 -6.13
C TRP A 145 12.66 17.09 -5.79
N GLU A 146 13.08 18.32 -6.09
CA GLU A 146 12.40 19.59 -5.92
C GLU A 146 11.04 19.57 -6.63
N GLU A 147 11.02 19.19 -7.92
CA GLU A 147 9.79 19.00 -8.69
C GLU A 147 8.88 17.91 -8.08
N ALA A 148 9.46 16.77 -7.68
CA ALA A 148 8.68 15.69 -7.09
C ALA A 148 8.05 16.10 -5.75
N TYR A 149 8.77 16.86 -4.93
CA TYR A 149 8.32 17.33 -3.63
C TYR A 149 7.29 18.46 -3.76
N ASP A 150 7.51 19.42 -4.65
CA ASP A 150 6.55 20.48 -4.97
C ASP A 150 5.21 19.89 -5.39
N GLN A 151 5.23 18.88 -6.27
CA GLN A 151 4.03 18.22 -6.75
C GLN A 151 3.20 17.60 -5.60
N LYS A 152 3.83 17.10 -4.52
CA LYS A 152 3.09 16.60 -3.35
C LYS A 152 2.31 17.68 -2.64
N ILE A 153 2.89 18.87 -2.53
CA ILE A 153 2.22 20.01 -1.93
C ILE A 153 1.13 20.51 -2.87
N ALA A 154 1.42 20.63 -4.17
CA ALA A 154 0.48 21.04 -5.21
C ALA A 154 -0.84 20.24 -5.14
N GLU A 155 -0.75 18.91 -5.14
CA GLU A 155 -1.93 18.02 -5.11
C GLU A 155 -2.79 18.20 -3.86
N LEU A 156 -2.16 18.45 -2.71
CA LEU A 156 -2.88 18.72 -1.46
C LEU A 156 -3.64 20.06 -1.56
N LEU A 157 -3.00 21.09 -2.11
CA LEU A 157 -3.63 22.41 -2.29
C LEU A 157 -4.77 22.34 -3.31
N GLU A 158 -4.58 21.70 -4.46
CA GLU A 158 -5.64 21.48 -5.46
C GLU A 158 -6.88 20.79 -4.85
N THR A 159 -6.64 19.79 -4.00
CA THR A 159 -7.72 19.10 -3.25
C THR A 159 -8.45 20.06 -2.31
N LEU A 160 -7.74 20.96 -1.64
CA LEU A 160 -8.33 21.94 -0.72
C LEU A 160 -9.07 23.07 -1.47
N GLU A 161 -8.54 23.54 -2.60
CA GLU A 161 -9.16 24.56 -3.45
C GLU A 161 -10.49 24.09 -4.03
N SER A 162 -10.62 22.79 -4.30
CA SER A 162 -11.91 22.19 -4.69
C SER A 162 -13.00 22.26 -3.60
N ARG A 163 -12.62 22.57 -2.36
CA ARG A 163 -13.49 22.68 -1.19
C ARG A 163 -13.67 24.14 -0.80
N ARG A 164 -14.81 24.47 -0.19
CA ARG A 164 -15.06 25.84 0.30
C ARG A 164 -14.36 26.08 1.65
N GLY A 165 -13.76 27.25 1.83
CA GLY A 165 -13.25 27.74 3.12
C GLY A 165 -11.75 27.60 3.35
N TYR A 166 -10.97 27.28 2.31
CA TYR A 166 -9.52 27.08 2.41
C TYR A 166 -8.68 28.10 1.63
N GLN A 167 -9.27 29.20 1.17
CA GLN A 167 -8.61 30.16 0.27
C GLN A 167 -7.29 30.70 0.85
N GLU A 168 -7.31 31.23 2.07
CA GLU A 168 -6.12 31.76 2.74
C GLU A 168 -5.03 30.68 2.91
N LEU A 169 -5.42 29.45 3.26
CA LEU A 169 -4.48 28.33 3.38
C LEU A 169 -3.84 27.99 2.02
N CYS A 170 -4.63 28.01 0.94
CA CYS A 170 -4.13 27.73 -0.40
C CYS A 170 -3.19 28.83 -0.90
N GLU A 171 -3.52 30.10 -0.64
CA GLU A 171 -2.63 31.24 -0.92
C GLU A 171 -1.29 31.12 -0.19
N LEU A 172 -1.32 30.81 1.11
CA LEU A 172 -0.11 30.59 1.90
C LEU A 172 0.68 29.36 1.43
N GLY A 173 -0.02 28.28 1.06
CA GLY A 173 0.58 27.07 0.52
C GLY A 173 1.29 27.30 -0.80
N ASN A 174 0.67 28.05 -1.73
CA ASN A 174 1.28 28.39 -3.01
C ASN A 174 2.50 29.31 -2.82
N LYS A 175 2.43 30.28 -1.91
CA LYS A 175 3.60 31.09 -1.55
C LYS A 175 4.74 30.23 -0.99
N LEU A 176 4.44 29.26 -0.13
CA LEU A 176 5.43 28.33 0.40
C LEU A 176 6.12 27.54 -0.73
N ARG A 177 5.34 27.06 -1.70
CA ARG A 177 5.87 26.34 -2.87
C ARG A 177 6.87 27.19 -3.65
N GLU A 178 6.53 28.45 -3.91
CA GLU A 178 7.40 29.39 -4.66
C GLU A 178 8.68 29.79 -3.92
N THR A 179 8.65 29.85 -2.58
CA THR A 179 9.76 30.43 -1.80
C THR A 179 10.60 29.44 -1.01
N CYS A 180 10.08 28.23 -0.75
CA CYS A 180 10.68 27.30 0.21
C CYS A 180 10.90 25.88 -0.33
N VAL A 181 10.32 25.52 -1.48
CA VAL A 181 10.79 24.32 -2.18
C VAL A 181 12.18 24.66 -2.74
N PRO A 182 13.22 23.88 -2.37
CA PRO A 182 14.59 24.18 -2.76
C PRO A 182 14.81 24.17 -4.27
#